data_AF-A0A926W3T3-F1
#
_entry.id   AF-A0A926W3T3-F1
#
_cell.length_a   1.000
_cell.length_b   1.000
_cell.length_c   1.000
_cell.angle_alpha   90.00
_cell.angle_beta   90.00
_cell.angle_gamma   90.00
#
_symmetry.space_group_name_H-M   'P 1'
#
loop_
_entity.id
_entity.type
_entity.pdbx_description
1 polymer ?
#
loop_
_entity_poly.entity_id
_entity_poly.type
_entity_poly.pdbx_seq_one_letter_code
_entity_poly.pdbx_strand_id
1 'polypeptide(L)'
;MSVTGRRVGTRARNFLDDFKAFVMRGNVIDLALAVVLGAAFGAVVSGFVEDILMPALINPILSQTGTDWREAVVGPGIRLGHFFGTVVDFLIISFVLFLVVKTYERFKRKEEVEAEPTTEEKLNATLERLNAFLESKL
;
A
#
# COMPACT_ATOMS: atom_id res chain seq x y z
N MET A 1 -21.65 -3.36 67.05
CA MET A 1 -20.66 -3.99 66.16
C MET A 1 -21.39 -4.43 64.89
N SER A 2 -21.40 -3.62 63.84
CA SER A 2 -22.07 -3.97 62.58
C SER A 2 -21.45 -3.23 61.38
N VAL A 3 -20.84 -4.04 60.50
CA VAL A 3 -20.96 -4.05 59.03
C VAL A 3 -20.69 -2.72 58.32
N THR A 4 -19.48 -2.49 57.78
CA THR A 4 -19.05 -2.86 56.41
C THR A 4 -19.93 -2.30 55.30
N GLY A 5 -19.50 -1.18 54.72
CA GLY A 5 -20.01 -0.67 53.44
C GLY A 5 -18.85 -0.30 52.52
N ARG A 6 -18.21 -1.30 51.89
CA ARG A 6 -17.20 -1.05 50.85
C ARG A 6 -17.92 -1.00 49.50
N ARG A 7 -18.17 0.21 48.99
CA ARG A 7 -18.69 0.44 47.63
C ARG A 7 -17.66 -0.04 46.61
N VAL A 8 -18.00 -1.09 45.86
CA VAL A 8 -17.20 -1.57 44.73
C VAL A 8 -17.64 -0.80 43.49
N GLY A 9 -16.75 0.04 42.95
CA GLY A 9 -16.98 0.78 41.70
C GLY A 9 -16.73 -0.10 40.47
N THR A 10 -17.68 -0.07 39.55
CA THR A 10 -17.68 -0.77 38.25
C THR A 10 -16.54 -0.28 37.34
N ARG A 11 -15.51 -1.11 37.12
CA ARG A 11 -14.36 -0.90 36.22
C ARG A 11 -14.65 -1.17 34.73
N ALA A 12 -15.89 -0.99 34.27
CA ALA A 12 -16.28 -1.26 32.87
C ALA A 12 -16.08 -0.06 31.91
N ARG A 13 -15.81 1.13 32.46
CA ARG A 13 -15.09 2.21 31.77
C ARG A 13 -13.62 1.76 31.81
N ASN A 14 -12.99 1.26 30.75
CA ASN A 14 -12.60 2.07 29.60
C ASN A 14 -12.04 1.22 28.43
N PHE A 15 -12.37 -0.06 28.21
CA PHE A 15 -11.75 -0.80 27.08
C PHE A 15 -11.97 -0.10 25.72
N LEU A 16 -13.17 0.45 25.51
CA LEU A 16 -13.50 1.26 24.32
C LEU A 16 -12.72 2.58 24.28
N ASP A 17 -12.51 3.21 25.43
CA ASP A 17 -11.76 4.47 25.53
C ASP A 17 -10.24 4.23 25.37
N ASP A 18 -9.73 3.11 25.90
CA ASP A 18 -8.35 2.63 25.75
C ASP A 18 -8.08 2.18 24.31
N PHE A 19 -9.06 1.53 23.66
CA PHE A 19 -9.01 1.18 22.24
C PHE A 19 -9.06 2.43 21.36
N LYS A 20 -9.95 3.38 21.65
CA LYS A 20 -10.00 4.68 20.96
C LYS A 20 -8.69 5.43 21.15
N ALA A 21 -8.14 5.48 22.35
CA ALA A 21 -6.84 6.09 22.63
C ALA A 21 -5.69 5.35 21.90
N PHE A 22 -5.78 4.03 21.74
CA PHE A 22 -4.83 3.25 20.95
C PHE A 22 -4.88 3.60 19.47
N VAL A 23 -6.07 3.60 18.87
CA VAL A 23 -6.27 3.90 17.45
C VAL A 23 -5.93 5.36 17.16
N MET A 24 -6.29 6.29 18.04
CA MET A 24 -5.95 7.72 17.88
C MET A 24 -4.44 8.01 17.98
N ARG A 25 -3.58 7.03 18.28
CA ARG A 25 -2.14 7.16 18.02
C ARG A 25 -1.95 7.24 16.50
N GLY A 26 -1.78 8.45 15.96
CA GLY A 26 -1.74 8.71 14.50
C GLY A 26 -0.92 7.70 13.68
N ASN A 27 0.24 7.27 14.20
CA ASN A 27 1.08 6.24 13.58
C ASN A 27 0.38 4.88 13.33
N VAL A 28 -0.63 4.50 14.11
CA VAL A 28 -1.39 3.24 13.96
C VAL A 28 -2.45 3.37 12.86
N ILE A 29 -3.14 4.51 12.79
CA ILE A 29 -4.15 4.76 11.74
C ILE A 29 -3.47 4.81 10.37
N ASP A 30 -2.36 5.55 10.25
CA ASP A 30 -1.65 5.69 8.98
C ASP A 30 -1.07 4.36 8.51
N LEU A 31 -0.54 3.54 9.43
CA LEU A 31 -0.08 2.18 9.13
C LEU A 31 -1.24 1.27 8.69
N ALA A 32 -2.37 1.31 9.41
CA ALA A 32 -3.53 0.49 9.08
C ALA A 32 -4.10 0.83 7.71
N LEU A 33 -4.19 2.13 7.38
CA LEU A 33 -4.60 2.60 6.07
C LEU A 33 -3.62 2.16 4.98
N ALA A 34 -2.32 2.30 5.20
CA ALA A 34 -1.31 1.86 4.25
C ALA A 34 -1.41 0.37 3.91
N VAL A 35 -1.65 -0.49 4.90
CA VAL A 35 -1.80 -1.95 4.70
C VAL A 35 -3.08 -2.27 3.92
N VAL A 36 -4.21 -1.67 4.30
CA VAL A 36 -5.50 -1.92 3.63
C VAL A 36 -5.48 -1.42 2.19
N LEU A 37 -4.97 -0.22 1.96
CA LEU A 37 -4.83 0.35 0.61
C LEU A 37 -3.83 -0.46 -0.23
N GLY A 38 -2.72 -0.91 0.36
CA GLY A 38 -1.76 -1.78 -0.32
C GLY A 38 -2.36 -3.11 -0.77
N ALA A 39 -3.14 -3.76 0.10
CA ALA A 39 -3.84 -5.00 -0.23
C ALA A 39 -4.90 -4.80 -1.33
N ALA A 40 -5.72 -3.75 -1.22
CA ALA A 40 -6.73 -3.41 -2.23
C ALA A 40 -6.09 -3.06 -3.58
N PHE A 41 -5.02 -2.28 -3.58
CA PHE A 41 -4.28 -1.92 -4.79
C PHE A 41 -3.65 -3.16 -5.46
N GLY A 42 -3.06 -4.07 -4.68
CA GLY A 42 -2.53 -5.34 -5.20
C GLY A 42 -3.60 -6.17 -5.89
N ALA A 43 -4.82 -6.23 -5.35
CA ALA A 43 -5.95 -6.92 -5.97
C ALA A 43 -6.37 -6.25 -7.30
N VAL A 44 -6.40 -4.92 -7.37
CA VAL A 44 -6.73 -4.19 -8.61
C VAL A 44 -5.69 -4.45 -9.70
N VAL A 45 -4.40 -4.42 -9.36
CA VAL A 45 -3.32 -4.72 -10.32
C VAL A 45 -3.40 -6.17 -10.79
N SER A 46 -3.62 -7.11 -9.87
CA SER A 46 -3.75 -8.53 -10.21
C SER A 46 -4.94 -8.77 -11.13
N GLY A 47 -6.12 -8.22 -10.82
CA GLY A 47 -7.31 -8.31 -11.68
C GLY A 47 -7.11 -7.66 -13.05
N PHE A 48 -6.44 -6.52 -13.14
CA PHE A 48 -6.09 -5.93 -14.44
C PHE A 48 -5.16 -6.85 -15.26
N VAL A 49 -4.20 -7.50 -14.60
CA VAL A 49 -3.28 -8.40 -15.29
C VAL A 49 -4.00 -9.67 -15.76
N GLU A 50 -4.79 -10.28 -14.89
CA GLU A 50 -5.49 -11.55 -15.14
C GLU A 50 -6.65 -11.38 -16.13
N ASP A 51 -7.44 -10.32 -15.98
CA ASP A 51 -8.68 -10.15 -16.75
C ASP A 51 -8.49 -9.37 -18.05
N ILE A 52 -7.45 -8.53 -18.16
CA ILE A 52 -7.24 -7.65 -19.32
C ILE A 52 -5.94 -7.99 -20.04
N LEU A 53 -4.80 -7.98 -19.36
CA LEU A 53 -3.51 -8.20 -20.03
C LEU A 53 -3.34 -9.64 -20.51
N MET A 54 -3.65 -10.64 -19.69
CA MET A 54 -3.51 -12.03 -20.09
C MET A 54 -4.36 -12.36 -21.33
N PRO A 55 -5.67 -12.05 -21.37
CA PRO A 55 -6.45 -12.22 -22.60
C PRO A 55 -5.91 -11.36 -23.74
N ALA A 56 -5.53 -10.10 -23.52
CA ALA A 56 -5.02 -9.26 -24.60
C ALA A 56 -3.69 -9.75 -25.21
N LEU A 57 -2.81 -10.37 -24.41
CA LEU A 57 -1.52 -10.91 -24.87
C LEU A 57 -1.66 -12.33 -25.43
N ILE A 58 -2.56 -13.13 -24.85
CA ILE A 58 -2.70 -14.56 -25.15
C ILE A 58 -3.75 -14.81 -26.25
N ASN A 59 -4.86 -14.08 -26.30
CA ASN A 59 -5.93 -14.27 -27.29
C ASN A 59 -5.46 -14.06 -28.76
N PRO A 60 -4.50 -13.15 -29.06
CA PRO A 60 -3.88 -13.10 -30.39
C PRO A 60 -3.02 -14.33 -30.73
N ILE A 61 -2.50 -15.05 -29.72
CA ILE A 61 -1.61 -16.21 -29.87
C ILE A 61 -2.39 -17.54 -29.84
N LEU A 62 -3.47 -17.62 -29.05
CA LEU A 62 -4.31 -18.83 -28.87
C LEU A 62 -5.48 -18.95 -29.85
N SER A 63 -5.89 -17.88 -30.53
CA SER A 63 -6.91 -17.97 -31.59
C SER A 63 -6.50 -18.88 -32.77
N GLN A 64 -5.23 -19.33 -32.82
CA GLN A 64 -4.75 -20.33 -33.78
C GLN A 64 -4.32 -21.67 -33.18
N THR A 65 -4.24 -21.84 -31.85
CA THR A 65 -3.63 -23.05 -31.26
C THR A 65 -4.46 -23.77 -30.20
N GLY A 66 -5.52 -23.18 -29.64
CA GLY A 66 -6.53 -23.92 -28.84
C GLY A 66 -6.01 -24.66 -27.60
N THR A 67 -4.75 -24.48 -27.20
CA THR A 67 -4.12 -25.20 -26.09
C THR A 67 -3.76 -24.25 -24.96
N ASP A 68 -4.53 -24.31 -23.89
CA ASP A 68 -4.19 -23.67 -22.62
C ASP A 68 -2.97 -24.40 -22.02
N TRP A 69 -1.77 -23.87 -22.27
CA TRP A 69 -0.51 -24.43 -21.74
C TRP A 69 -0.48 -24.49 -20.20
N ARG A 70 -1.38 -23.73 -19.55
CA ARG A 70 -1.59 -23.71 -18.10
C ARG A 70 -2.34 -24.95 -17.60
N GLU A 71 -3.14 -25.58 -18.46
CA GLU A 71 -3.84 -26.84 -18.18
C GLU A 71 -3.01 -28.07 -18.59
N ALA A 72 -1.79 -27.87 -19.11
CA ALA A 72 -0.91 -28.96 -19.45
C ALA A 72 -0.53 -29.78 -18.20
N VAL A 73 -1.13 -30.96 -18.09
CA VAL A 73 -0.80 -31.98 -17.09
C VAL A 73 0.27 -32.89 -17.68
N VAL A 74 1.39 -33.04 -16.98
CA VAL A 74 2.46 -33.96 -17.37
C VAL A 74 2.46 -35.14 -16.40
N GLY A 75 2.23 -36.37 -16.90
CA GLY A 75 2.21 -37.57 -16.07
C GLY A 75 0.98 -37.69 -15.15
N PRO A 76 1.06 -38.39 -14.00
CA PRO A 76 -0.10 -38.78 -13.19
C PRO A 76 -0.60 -37.61 -12.33
N GLY A 77 -1.15 -36.57 -12.97
CA GLY A 77 -1.84 -35.47 -12.28
C GLY A 77 -0.95 -34.31 -11.84
N ILE A 78 0.33 -34.24 -12.25
CA ILE A 78 1.20 -33.12 -11.92
C ILE A 78 0.87 -31.94 -12.85
N ARG A 79 0.21 -30.91 -12.28
CA ARG A 79 -0.19 -29.67 -12.95
C ARG A 79 0.98 -28.69 -13.09
N LEU A 80 2.03 -29.12 -13.78
CA LEU A 80 3.21 -28.29 -14.08
C LEU A 80 2.83 -27.01 -14.83
N GLY A 81 1.85 -27.08 -15.76
CA GLY A 81 1.33 -25.91 -16.47
C GLY A 81 0.81 -24.80 -15.54
N HIS A 82 0.10 -25.17 -14.47
CA HIS A 82 -0.44 -24.20 -13.51
C HIS A 82 0.68 -23.50 -12.73
N PHE A 83 1.71 -24.25 -12.30
CA PHE A 83 2.84 -23.67 -11.57
C PHE A 83 3.62 -22.66 -12.44
N PHE A 84 3.93 -23.02 -13.69
CA PHE A 84 4.56 -22.08 -14.61
C PHE A 84 3.65 -20.90 -14.95
N GLY A 85 2.34 -21.12 -15.03
CA GLY A 85 1.32 -20.06 -15.13
C GLY A 85 1.46 -19.02 -14.02
N THR A 86 1.47 -19.46 -12.77
CA THR A 86 1.62 -18.56 -11.60
C THR A 86 2.96 -17.82 -11.57
N VAL A 87 4.04 -18.43 -12.07
CA VAL A 87 5.35 -17.77 -12.17
C VAL A 87 5.31 -16.66 -13.23
N VAL A 88 4.69 -16.93 -14.38
CA VAL A 88 4.52 -15.93 -15.44
C VAL A 88 3.63 -14.78 -14.96
N ASP A 89 2.54 -15.07 -14.23
CA ASP A 89 1.67 -14.03 -13.66
C ASP A 89 2.44 -13.12 -12.71
N PHE A 90 3.24 -13.70 -11.81
CA PHE A 90 4.07 -12.93 -10.89
C PHE A 90 5.05 -12.01 -11.64
N LEU A 91 5.69 -12.51 -12.70
CA LEU A 91 6.57 -11.69 -13.53
C LEU A 91 5.82 -10.54 -14.22
N ILE A 92 4.62 -10.79 -14.77
CA ILE A 92 3.81 -9.77 -15.41
C ILE A 92 3.33 -8.73 -14.39
N ILE A 93 2.79 -9.15 -13.25
CA ILE A 93 2.34 -8.25 -12.18
C ILE A 93 3.49 -7.36 -11.69
N SER A 94 4.67 -7.95 -11.46
CA SER A 94 5.85 -7.18 -11.03
C SER A 94 6.30 -6.17 -12.09
N PHE A 95 6.22 -6.52 -13.37
CA PHE A 95 6.54 -5.63 -14.49
C PHE A 95 5.53 -4.47 -14.63
N VAL A 96 4.24 -4.76 -14.49
CA VAL A 96 3.18 -3.73 -14.53
C VAL A 96 3.31 -2.78 -13.34
N LEU A 97 3.56 -3.32 -12.14
CA LEU A 97 3.80 -2.50 -10.95
C LEU A 97 5.01 -1.58 -11.15
N PHE A 98 6.10 -2.11 -11.72
CA PHE A 98 7.27 -1.31 -12.09
C PHE A 98 6.91 -0.18 -13.08
N LEU A 99 6.09 -0.47 -14.09
CA LEU A 99 5.67 0.53 -15.07
C LEU A 99 4.82 1.64 -14.41
N VAL A 100 3.92 1.28 -13.50
CA VAL A 100 3.10 2.24 -12.72
C VAL A 100 3.99 3.12 -11.84
N VAL A 101 4.91 2.53 -11.06
CA VAL A 101 5.83 3.29 -10.20
C VAL A 101 6.72 4.21 -11.03
N LYS A 102 7.30 3.71 -12.12
CA LYS A 102 8.13 4.51 -13.03
C LYS A 102 7.36 5.66 -13.68
N THR A 103 6.08 5.44 -13.99
CA THR A 103 5.20 6.45 -14.55
C THR A 103 4.88 7.51 -13.49
N TYR A 104 4.56 7.09 -12.27
CA TYR A 104 4.35 7.98 -11.14
C TYR A 104 5.59 8.82 -10.82
N GLU A 105 6.78 8.22 -10.76
CA GLU A 105 8.06 8.93 -10.60
C GLU A 105 8.30 9.95 -11.72
N ARG A 106 7.97 9.61 -12.97
CA ARG A 106 8.08 10.51 -14.11
C ARG A 106 7.13 11.71 -14.01
N PHE A 107 5.93 11.50 -13.46
CA PHE A 107 4.96 12.58 -13.24
C PHE A 107 5.34 13.46 -12.06
N LYS A 108 5.74 12.87 -10.92
CA LYS A 108 6.20 13.61 -9.74
C LYS A 108 7.43 14.46 -10.04
N ARG A 109 8.41 13.93 -10.79
CA ARG A 109 9.60 14.69 -11.21
C ARG A 109 9.27 15.87 -12.12
N LYS A 110 8.11 15.85 -12.78
CA LYS A 110 7.62 16.95 -13.63
C LYS A 110 6.92 18.03 -12.79
N GLU A 111 6.28 17.64 -11.70
CA GLU A 111 5.70 18.53 -10.68
C GLU A 111 6.76 19.13 -9.75
N GLU A 112 7.86 18.46 -9.47
CA GLU A 112 8.96 18.94 -8.61
C GLU A 112 9.80 20.07 -9.26
N VAL A 113 9.56 20.37 -10.55
CA VAL A 113 10.07 21.59 -11.20
C VAL A 113 9.18 22.80 -10.87
N GLU A 114 8.01 22.60 -10.26
CA GLU A 114 7.02 23.64 -9.94
C GLU A 114 6.43 23.55 -8.51
N ALA A 115 6.69 22.48 -7.75
CA ALA A 115 6.18 22.29 -6.39
C ALA A 115 7.10 22.91 -5.34
N GLU A 116 6.52 23.82 -4.57
CA GLU A 116 7.11 24.56 -3.45
C GLU A 116 7.90 23.68 -2.46
N PRO A 117 8.87 24.27 -1.73
CA PRO A 117 9.67 23.57 -0.72
C PRO A 117 8.79 22.80 0.27
N THR A 118 9.26 21.60 0.62
CA THR A 118 8.62 20.70 1.59
C THR A 118 8.37 21.41 2.93
N THR A 119 7.44 20.93 3.76
CA THR A 119 7.15 21.54 5.08
C THR A 119 8.40 21.65 5.95
N GLU A 120 9.33 20.69 5.85
CA GLU A 120 10.61 20.73 6.54
C GLU A 120 11.56 21.79 5.94
N GLU A 121 11.63 21.93 4.61
CA GLU A 121 12.41 23.01 3.98
C GLU A 121 11.85 24.39 4.30
N LYS A 122 10.52 24.56 4.33
CA LYS A 122 9.88 25.82 4.74
C LYS A 122 10.16 26.14 6.21
N LEU A 123 10.18 25.13 7.08
CA LEU A 123 10.50 25.29 8.50
C LEU A 123 11.98 25.68 8.68
N ASN A 124 12.89 24.97 8.01
CA ASN A 124 14.31 25.29 8.06
C ASN A 124 14.61 26.68 7.47
N ALA A 125 13.97 27.04 6.36
CA ALA A 125 14.09 28.36 5.76
C ALA A 125 13.53 29.48 6.67
N THR A 126 12.48 29.22 7.45
CA THR A 126 11.97 30.20 8.42
C THR A 126 12.85 30.31 9.66
N LEU A 127 13.46 29.21 10.11
CA LEU A 127 14.46 29.21 11.18
C LEU A 127 15.72 29.99 10.79
N GLU A 128 16.22 29.79 9.57
CA GLU A 128 17.34 30.56 9.02
C GLU A 128 17.01 32.05 8.94
N ARG A 129 15.80 32.42 8.45
CA ARG A 129 15.33 33.81 8.43
C ARG A 129 15.20 34.41 9.82
N LEU A 130 14.74 33.65 10.81
CA LEU A 130 14.63 34.08 12.21
C LEU A 130 16.01 34.33 12.82
N ASN A 131 16.96 33.41 12.61
CA ASN A 131 18.33 33.55 13.10
C ASN A 131 19.01 34.79 12.50
N ALA A 132 18.90 35.00 11.19
CA ALA A 132 19.44 36.18 10.52
C ALA A 132 18.82 37.50 11.04
N PHE A 133 17.52 37.51 11.36
CA PHE A 133 16.86 38.70 11.91
C PHE A 133 17.33 39.01 13.34
N LEU A 134 17.53 37.98 14.16
CA LEU A 134 18.04 38.13 15.53
C LEU A 134 19.48 38.68 15.53
N GLU A 135 20.36 38.20 14.66
CA GLU A 135 21.72 38.72 14.51
C GLU A 135 21.75 40.18 14.00
N SER A 136 20.75 40.60 13.21
CA SER A 136 20.67 41.96 12.69
C SER A 136 20.19 43.01 13.72
N LYS A 137 19.62 42.59 14.85
CA LYS A 137 19.04 43.48 15.88
C LYS A 137 19.76 43.44 17.22
N LEU A 138 20.75 42.56 17.36
CA LEU A 138 21.75 42.56 18.44
C LEU A 138 22.97 43.40 18.01
#